data_AF-A0AAV2TWW1-F1
#
_entry.id   AF-A0AAV2TWW1-F1
#
_cell.length_a   1.000
_cell.length_b   1.000
_cell.length_c   1.000
_cell.angle_alpha   90.00
_cell.angle_beta   90.00
_cell.angle_gamma   90.00
#
_symmetry.space_group_name_H-M   'P 1'
#
loop_
_entity.id
_entity.type
_entity.pdbx_description
1 polymer ?
#
loop_
_entity_poly.entity_id
_entity_poly.type
_entity_poly.pdbx_seq_one_letter_code
_entity_poly.pdbx_strand_id
1 'polypeptide(L)'
;MSMQEFSDNLSTLSYVSRRRVPVWCYDSKKKAFLGRTARCWFLIGFYYFCFYSFLAGFFVGMLMIFMHMEVKYDKPMRTGMQSLIQFSPGLGFRPVSEVQKSLIKYAKSDPQQYLIHVENINAFLDTYDIVNAKPKMQFAQCSGDKKVPDDVEKVCRFSLDNLGPCSRSNHYGYPAGTPCILLKINKVYGWLPDIENKSLANHALVACTGQNPADIENMGTVEYYPNVTAHGKTYGYFDSIYFPYVGQAGYLTPLVAIKFVNPAPHVAILIECKIRNVKNSYTIPVGFELMVD
;
A
#
# COMPACT_ATOMS: atom_id res chain seq x y z
N MET A 1 -64.97 28.27 -39.61
CA MET A 1 -64.87 28.13 -38.15
C MET A 1 -65.74 29.22 -37.55
N SER A 2 -66.82 28.84 -36.86
CA SER A 2 -67.83 29.80 -36.40
C SER A 2 -67.37 30.50 -35.12
N MET A 3 -67.77 31.75 -34.89
CA MET A 3 -67.38 32.49 -33.67
C MET A 3 -67.82 31.81 -32.35
N GLN A 4 -68.82 30.92 -32.40
CA GLN A 4 -69.23 30.09 -31.27
C GLN A 4 -68.10 29.14 -30.82
N GLU A 5 -67.40 28.48 -31.74
CA GLU A 5 -66.32 27.53 -31.42
C GLU A 5 -65.11 28.21 -30.77
N PHE A 6 -64.88 29.49 -31.07
CA PHE A 6 -63.79 30.26 -30.47
C PHE A 6 -64.12 30.69 -29.03
N SER A 7 -65.39 31.02 -28.77
CA SER A 7 -65.88 31.36 -27.42
C SER A 7 -65.87 30.15 -26.48
N ASP A 8 -66.28 28.98 -26.98
CA ASP A 8 -66.29 27.74 -26.19
C ASP A 8 -64.87 27.31 -25.78
N ASN A 9 -63.88 27.46 -26.67
CA ASN A 9 -62.48 27.15 -26.34
C ASN A 9 -61.87 28.09 -25.28
N LEU A 10 -62.23 29.37 -25.27
CA LEU A 10 -61.77 30.33 -24.27
C LEU A 10 -62.37 30.08 -22.87
N SER A 11 -63.62 29.59 -22.80
CA SER A 11 -64.27 29.28 -21.52
C SER A 11 -63.68 28.04 -20.83
N THR A 12 -63.05 27.12 -21.56
CA THR A 12 -62.39 25.94 -20.98
C THR A 12 -61.01 26.23 -20.37
N LEU A 13 -60.32 27.26 -20.86
CA LEU A 13 -59.01 27.67 -20.33
C LEU A 13 -59.09 28.46 -19.02
N SER A 14 -60.22 29.10 -18.73
CA SER A 14 -60.40 29.93 -17.53
C SER A 14 -60.76 29.14 -16.26
N TYR A 15 -61.09 27.84 -16.38
CA TYR A 15 -61.50 27.00 -15.25
C TYR A 15 -60.45 25.94 -14.85
N VAL A 16 -59.18 26.34 -14.69
CA VAL A 16 -58.17 25.47 -14.08
C VAL A 16 -57.89 25.92 -12.65
N SER A 17 -58.76 25.51 -11.73
CA SER A 17 -58.55 25.63 -10.29
C SER A 17 -57.17 25.07 -9.89
N ARG A 18 -56.38 25.89 -9.18
CA ARG A 18 -55.04 25.57 -8.68
C ARG A 18 -55.09 24.35 -7.74
N ARG A 19 -54.86 23.15 -8.26
CA ARG A 19 -54.79 21.92 -7.44
C ARG A 19 -53.51 21.90 -6.62
N ARG A 20 -53.60 21.45 -5.36
CA ARG A 20 -52.47 21.32 -4.42
C ARG A 20 -51.37 20.37 -4.92
N VAL A 21 -51.70 19.49 -5.86
CA VAL A 21 -50.79 18.64 -6.62
C VAL A 21 -51.03 18.91 -8.11
N PRO A 22 -50.00 19.23 -8.91
CA PRO A 22 -50.16 19.45 -10.34
C PRO A 22 -50.66 18.16 -11.02
N VAL A 23 -51.54 18.33 -12.02
CA VAL A 23 -52.20 17.21 -12.74
C VAL A 23 -51.19 16.26 -13.41
N TRP A 24 -49.98 16.75 -13.72
CA TRP A 24 -48.89 15.93 -14.24
C TRP A 24 -48.37 14.89 -13.23
N CYS A 25 -48.39 15.18 -11.93
CA CYS A 25 -47.93 14.25 -10.89
C CYS A 25 -48.99 13.20 -10.55
N TYR A 26 -50.24 13.64 -10.33
CA TYR A 26 -51.33 12.73 -9.95
C TYR A 26 -52.68 13.20 -10.49
N ASP A 27 -53.30 12.37 -11.34
CA ASP A 27 -54.65 12.58 -11.82
C ASP A 27 -55.63 11.70 -11.02
N SER A 28 -56.32 12.33 -10.06
CA SER A 28 -57.34 11.70 -9.22
C SER A 28 -58.54 11.15 -10.01
N LYS A 29 -58.82 11.65 -11.23
CA LYS A 29 -59.95 11.17 -12.05
C LYS A 29 -59.62 9.86 -12.78
N LYS A 30 -58.37 9.73 -13.26
CA LYS A 30 -57.88 8.54 -13.98
C LYS A 30 -57.11 7.56 -13.06
N LYS A 31 -56.96 7.89 -11.77
CA LYS A 31 -56.07 7.19 -10.81
C LYS A 31 -54.69 6.92 -11.42
N ALA A 32 -54.14 7.92 -12.10
CA ALA A 32 -52.87 7.84 -12.82
C ALA A 32 -51.80 8.68 -12.11
N PHE A 33 -50.60 8.11 -11.97
CA PHE A 33 -49.43 8.76 -11.39
C PHE A 33 -48.39 8.96 -12.49
N LEU A 34 -47.82 10.17 -12.62
CA LEU A 34 -46.86 10.55 -13.67
C LEU A 34 -47.32 10.12 -15.09
N GLY A 35 -48.62 10.33 -15.38
CA GLY A 35 -49.20 10.04 -16.69
C GLY A 35 -49.55 8.58 -17.00
N ARG A 36 -49.34 7.61 -16.08
CA ARG A 36 -49.73 6.19 -16.27
C ARG A 36 -50.57 5.65 -15.11
N THR A 37 -51.44 4.68 -15.38
CA THR A 37 -52.22 4.00 -14.34
C THR A 37 -51.31 3.13 -13.45
N ALA A 38 -51.70 2.90 -12.19
CA ALA A 38 -50.95 2.06 -11.26
C ALA A 38 -50.67 0.65 -11.81
N ARG A 39 -51.62 0.10 -12.58
CA ARG A 39 -51.46 -1.19 -13.27
C ARG A 39 -50.33 -1.15 -14.30
N CYS A 40 -50.25 -0.10 -15.13
CA CYS A 40 -49.16 0.04 -16.09
C CYS A 40 -47.80 0.21 -15.40
N TRP A 41 -47.73 0.98 -14.32
CA TRP A 41 -46.51 1.12 -13.52
C TRP A 41 -46.05 -0.21 -12.93
N PHE A 42 -46.97 -1.00 -12.37
CA PHE A 42 -46.66 -2.33 -11.85
C PHE A 42 -46.16 -3.28 -12.95
N LEU A 43 -46.83 -3.33 -14.11
CA LEU A 43 -46.37 -4.18 -15.23
C LEU A 43 -44.98 -3.77 -15.74
N ILE A 44 -44.70 -2.47 -15.85
CA ILE A 44 -43.39 -1.97 -16.29
C ILE A 44 -42.33 -2.27 -15.24
N GLY A 45 -42.62 -2.01 -13.96
CA GLY A 45 -41.70 -2.30 -12.85
C GLY A 45 -41.39 -3.78 -12.76
N PHE A 46 -42.40 -4.65 -12.87
CA PHE A 46 -42.22 -6.10 -12.88
C PHE A 46 -41.40 -6.57 -14.08
N TYR A 47 -41.66 -6.04 -15.28
CA TYR A 47 -40.86 -6.34 -16.48
C TYR A 47 -39.38 -5.99 -16.27
N TYR A 48 -39.08 -4.77 -15.83
CA TYR A 48 -37.69 -4.36 -15.59
C TYR A 48 -37.06 -5.14 -14.45
N PHE A 49 -37.81 -5.44 -13.39
CA PHE A 49 -37.32 -6.26 -12.29
C PHE A 49 -36.89 -7.65 -12.77
N CYS A 50 -37.74 -8.35 -13.53
CA CYS A 50 -37.40 -9.65 -14.11
C CYS A 50 -36.21 -9.54 -15.07
N PHE A 51 -36.25 -8.57 -16.00
CA PHE A 51 -35.20 -8.36 -16.99
C PHE A 51 -33.83 -8.11 -16.33
N TYR A 52 -33.75 -7.18 -15.39
CA TYR A 52 -32.50 -6.87 -14.68
C TYR A 52 -32.07 -8.02 -13.76
N SER A 53 -32.99 -8.80 -13.20
CA SER A 53 -32.64 -10.00 -12.42
C SER A 53 -31.94 -11.05 -13.29
N PHE A 54 -32.44 -11.31 -14.51
CA PHE A 54 -31.79 -12.21 -15.45
C PHE A 54 -30.44 -11.66 -15.93
N LEU A 55 -30.36 -10.36 -16.24
CA LEU A 55 -29.10 -9.72 -16.65
C LEU A 55 -28.04 -9.77 -15.54
N ALA A 56 -28.42 -9.50 -14.30
CA ALA A 56 -27.54 -9.59 -13.14
C ALA A 56 -27.10 -11.04 -12.90
N GLY A 57 -28.01 -12.00 -13.01
CA GLY A 57 -27.69 -13.43 -12.91
C GLY A 57 -26.69 -13.88 -13.97
N PHE A 58 -26.86 -13.44 -15.21
CA PHE A 58 -25.90 -13.71 -16.30
C PHE A 58 -24.52 -13.10 -16.01
N PHE A 59 -24.48 -11.84 -15.57
CA PHE A 59 -23.22 -11.18 -15.22
C PHE A 59 -22.50 -11.88 -14.05
N VAL A 60 -23.23 -12.22 -12.98
CA VAL A 60 -22.67 -12.95 -11.83
C VAL A 60 -22.20 -14.34 -12.26
N GLY A 61 -22.96 -15.04 -13.10
CA GLY A 61 -22.55 -16.34 -13.63
C GLY A 61 -21.25 -16.27 -14.44
N MET A 62 -21.16 -15.31 -15.35
CA MET A 62 -19.93 -15.06 -16.13
C MET A 62 -18.74 -14.68 -15.23
N LEU A 63 -18.96 -13.82 -14.24
CA LEU A 63 -17.92 -13.43 -13.28
C LEU A 63 -17.46 -14.62 -12.43
N MET A 64 -18.39 -15.47 -11.98
CA MET A 64 -18.07 -16.68 -11.20
C MET A 64 -17.23 -17.66 -12.00
N ILE A 65 -17.58 -17.93 -13.26
CA ILE A 65 -16.79 -18.79 -14.16
C ILE A 65 -15.39 -18.19 -14.35
N PHE A 66 -15.31 -16.89 -14.64
CA PHE A 66 -14.03 -16.20 -14.81
C PHE A 66 -13.14 -16.30 -13.56
N MET A 67 -13.70 -16.02 -12.38
CA MET A 67 -12.97 -16.09 -11.10
C MET A 67 -12.50 -17.50 -10.75
N HIS A 68 -13.22 -18.55 -11.15
CA HIS A 68 -12.83 -19.94 -10.85
C HIS A 68 -11.88 -20.56 -11.90
N MET A 69 -12.03 -20.20 -13.17
CA MET A 69 -11.28 -20.82 -14.27
C MET A 69 -9.98 -20.08 -14.59
N GLU A 70 -10.01 -18.74 -14.61
CA GLU A 70 -8.87 -17.93 -15.06
C GLU A 70 -8.02 -17.43 -13.89
N VAL A 71 -8.64 -17.16 -12.74
CA VAL A 71 -7.95 -16.57 -11.59
C VAL A 71 -7.62 -17.66 -10.57
N LYS A 72 -6.36 -18.09 -10.54
CA LYS A 72 -5.87 -18.96 -9.47
C LYS A 72 -5.70 -18.17 -8.17
N TYR A 73 -6.06 -18.77 -7.03
CA TYR A 73 -5.97 -18.13 -5.72
C TYR A 73 -4.54 -18.03 -5.16
N ASP A 74 -3.64 -18.91 -5.60
CA ASP A 74 -2.27 -19.04 -5.10
C ASP A 74 -1.32 -17.98 -5.67
N LYS A 75 -1.55 -17.55 -6.92
CA LYS A 75 -0.63 -16.67 -7.65
C LYS A 75 -1.33 -15.71 -8.60
N PRO A 76 -0.77 -14.50 -8.79
CA PRO A 76 -1.30 -13.57 -9.76
C PRO A 76 -1.11 -14.10 -11.19
N MET A 77 -2.09 -13.83 -12.06
CA MET A 77 -2.07 -14.31 -13.46
C MET A 77 -0.92 -13.71 -14.29
N ARG A 78 -0.60 -12.43 -14.05
CA ARG A 78 0.48 -11.72 -14.74
C ARG A 78 1.65 -11.52 -13.77
N THR A 79 2.64 -12.38 -13.87
CA THR A 79 3.90 -12.25 -13.13
C THR A 79 5.02 -11.77 -14.05
N GLY A 80 5.94 -11.01 -13.47
CA GLY A 80 7.23 -10.76 -14.09
C GLY A 80 7.30 -9.66 -15.13
N MET A 81 8.02 -9.90 -16.23
CA MET A 81 8.15 -8.93 -17.32
C MET A 81 6.82 -8.64 -18.03
N GLN A 82 5.88 -9.58 -17.94
CA GLN A 82 4.51 -9.39 -18.45
C GLN A 82 3.62 -8.56 -17.50
N SER A 83 4.10 -8.27 -16.29
CA SER A 83 3.42 -7.41 -15.32
C SER A 83 3.84 -5.96 -15.51
N LEU A 84 2.96 -5.01 -15.15
CA LEU A 84 3.27 -3.57 -15.16
C LEU A 84 4.49 -3.21 -14.30
N ILE A 85 4.79 -4.02 -13.28
CA ILE A 85 5.88 -3.81 -12.31
C ILE A 85 7.22 -4.34 -12.86
N GLN A 86 7.22 -5.16 -13.92
CA GLN A 86 8.42 -5.65 -14.60
C GLN A 86 9.47 -6.27 -13.64
N PHE A 87 9.05 -7.15 -12.72
CA PHE A 87 9.92 -7.78 -11.70
C PHE A 87 10.81 -6.78 -10.91
N SER A 88 10.38 -5.54 -10.74
CA SER A 88 11.21 -4.51 -10.12
C SER A 88 10.55 -4.03 -8.82
N PRO A 89 10.96 -4.56 -7.64
CA PRO A 89 10.41 -4.11 -6.38
C PRO A 89 10.87 -2.69 -6.06
N GLY A 90 9.95 -1.90 -5.51
CA GLY A 90 10.26 -0.62 -4.89
C GLY A 90 10.71 -0.78 -3.43
N LEU A 91 11.20 0.32 -2.87
CA LEU A 91 11.60 0.44 -1.47
C LEU A 91 10.54 1.25 -0.71
N GLY A 92 10.19 0.80 0.48
CA GLY A 92 9.33 1.52 1.42
C GLY A 92 10.07 1.78 2.72
N PHE A 93 9.62 2.78 3.48
CA PHE A 93 10.19 3.12 4.78
C PHE A 93 9.11 3.17 5.87
N ARG A 94 9.57 3.11 7.13
CA ARG A 94 8.79 3.31 8.35
C ARG A 94 9.63 4.11 9.35
N PRO A 95 9.04 5.03 10.12
CA PRO A 95 7.60 5.28 10.27
C PRO A 95 7.02 6.14 9.14
N VAL A 96 5.71 5.99 8.91
CA VAL A 96 4.94 6.91 8.07
C VAL A 96 3.85 7.51 8.94
N SER A 97 4.07 8.75 9.38
CA SER A 97 3.18 9.50 10.28
C SER A 97 1.96 10.05 9.55
N GLU A 98 2.14 10.62 8.36
CA GLU A 98 1.06 11.21 7.56
C GLU A 98 1.05 10.59 6.16
N VAL A 99 -0.10 10.06 5.72
CA VAL A 99 -0.19 9.29 4.46
C VAL A 99 0.15 10.14 3.22
N GLN A 100 0.00 11.45 3.31
CA GLN A 100 0.22 12.40 2.21
C GLN A 100 1.59 13.09 2.25
N LYS A 101 2.34 12.98 3.36
CA LYS A 101 3.64 13.64 3.51
C LYS A 101 4.67 12.65 4.04
N SER A 102 5.79 12.52 3.35
CA SER A 102 6.93 11.71 3.78
C SER A 102 7.82 12.44 4.81
N LEU A 103 7.24 13.31 5.64
CA LEU A 103 7.96 14.14 6.61
C LEU A 103 7.97 13.50 8.00
N ILE A 104 9.16 13.24 8.51
CA ILE A 104 9.43 12.82 9.87
C ILE A 104 9.96 14.03 10.63
N LYS A 105 9.05 14.73 11.29
CA LYS A 105 9.36 15.86 12.17
C LYS A 105 9.13 15.48 13.63
N TYR A 106 10.08 15.78 14.50
CA TYR A 106 9.91 15.68 15.95
C TYR A 106 10.91 16.57 16.69
N ALA A 107 10.52 17.06 17.86
CA ALA A 107 11.42 17.67 18.82
C ALA A 107 11.99 16.62 19.78
N LYS A 108 13.30 16.68 20.05
CA LYS A 108 13.95 15.77 21.01
C LYS A 108 13.43 15.97 22.43
N SER A 109 13.04 17.21 22.76
CA SER A 109 12.56 17.61 24.09
C SER A 109 11.14 17.14 24.40
N ASP A 110 10.31 16.91 23.38
CA ASP A 110 8.88 16.60 23.53
C ASP A 110 8.60 15.11 23.28
N PRO A 111 8.30 14.32 24.33
CA PRO A 111 7.92 12.93 24.19
C PRO A 111 6.72 12.69 23.30
N GLN A 112 5.72 13.58 23.31
CA GLN A 112 4.48 13.34 22.58
C GLN A 112 4.71 13.30 21.07
N GLN A 113 5.64 14.10 20.55
CA GLN A 113 5.92 14.15 19.12
C GLN A 113 6.65 12.90 18.63
N TYR A 114 7.70 12.46 19.34
CA TYR A 114 8.44 11.28 18.89
C TYR A 114 7.71 9.96 19.19
N LEU A 115 6.85 9.92 20.20
CA LEU A 115 6.10 8.69 20.53
C LEU A 115 5.16 8.27 19.39
N ILE A 116 4.57 9.20 18.64
CA ILE A 116 3.75 8.89 17.45
C ILE A 116 4.56 8.06 16.43
N HIS A 117 5.82 8.44 16.22
CA HIS A 117 6.73 7.72 15.32
C HIS A 117 7.14 6.36 15.90
N VAL A 118 7.45 6.30 17.19
CA VAL A 118 7.81 5.06 17.89
C VAL A 118 6.67 4.05 17.86
N GLU A 119 5.44 4.48 18.13
CA GLU A 119 4.24 3.65 18.10
C GLU A 119 3.94 3.14 16.69
N ASN A 120 4.14 3.95 15.65
CA ASN A 120 4.01 3.51 14.26
C ASN A 120 4.99 2.39 13.92
N ILE A 121 6.25 2.50 14.39
CA ILE A 121 7.25 1.44 14.22
C ILE A 121 6.86 0.20 15.04
N ASN A 122 6.42 0.36 16.29
CA ASN A 122 5.98 -0.75 17.14
C ASN A 122 4.83 -1.53 16.49
N ALA A 123 3.77 -0.84 16.09
CA ALA A 123 2.62 -1.45 15.42
C ALA A 123 3.03 -2.23 14.15
N PHE A 124 4.04 -1.75 13.43
CA PHE A 124 4.61 -2.46 12.30
C PHE A 124 5.40 -3.71 12.72
N LEU A 125 6.25 -3.61 13.74
CA LEU A 125 7.07 -4.72 14.25
C LEU A 125 6.26 -5.78 15.01
N ASP A 126 5.08 -5.47 15.53
CA ASP A 126 4.21 -6.43 16.21
C ASP A 126 3.82 -7.59 15.28
N THR A 127 3.70 -7.32 13.97
CA THR A 127 3.49 -8.37 12.96
C THR A 127 4.66 -9.36 12.92
N TYR A 128 5.89 -8.88 13.11
CA TYR A 128 7.08 -9.72 13.13
C TYR A 128 7.12 -10.57 14.40
N ASP A 129 6.75 -10.02 15.56
CA ASP A 129 6.70 -10.78 16.81
C ASP A 129 5.65 -11.89 16.78
N ILE A 130 4.44 -11.58 16.30
CA ILE A 130 3.35 -12.57 16.20
C ILE A 130 3.78 -13.74 15.31
N VAL A 131 4.47 -13.46 14.20
CA VAL A 131 4.97 -14.51 13.30
C VAL A 131 6.16 -15.26 13.91
N ASN A 132 7.07 -14.57 14.58
CA ASN A 132 8.24 -15.18 15.22
C ASN A 132 7.87 -16.06 16.44
N ALA A 133 6.78 -15.73 17.14
CA ALA A 133 6.25 -16.48 18.27
C ALA A 133 5.60 -17.83 17.88
N LYS A 134 5.27 -18.03 16.59
CA LYS A 134 4.74 -19.31 16.09
C LYS A 134 5.75 -20.45 16.27
N PRO A 135 5.32 -21.74 16.25
CA PRO A 135 6.22 -22.87 16.47
C PRO A 135 7.30 -23.02 15.37
N LYS A 136 8.49 -23.46 15.76
CA LYS A 136 9.68 -23.58 14.88
C LYS A 136 9.48 -24.48 13.66
N MET A 137 8.61 -25.49 13.76
CA MET A 137 8.41 -26.49 12.70
C MET A 137 7.83 -25.92 11.39
N GLN A 138 7.15 -24.77 11.46
CA GLN A 138 6.56 -24.10 10.28
C GLN A 138 7.61 -23.34 9.45
N PHE A 139 8.81 -23.11 9.98
CA PHE A 139 9.82 -22.25 9.38
C PHE A 139 11.07 -23.03 8.99
N ALA A 140 11.79 -22.53 7.99
CA ALA A 140 13.12 -23.03 7.66
C ALA A 140 14.16 -22.40 8.60
N GLN A 141 15.22 -23.15 8.89
CA GLN A 141 16.42 -22.61 9.52
C GLN A 141 17.27 -21.96 8.43
N CYS A 142 17.50 -20.66 8.58
CA CYS A 142 18.23 -19.86 7.63
C CYS A 142 19.48 -19.35 8.34
N SER A 143 20.62 -19.96 8.02
CA SER A 143 21.90 -19.69 8.64
C SER A 143 22.94 -19.49 7.54
N GLY A 144 23.40 -18.24 7.37
CA GLY A 144 24.22 -17.85 6.23
C GLY A 144 23.45 -17.97 4.91
N ASP A 145 24.17 -18.22 3.80
CA ASP A 145 23.61 -18.33 2.44
C ASP A 145 22.77 -19.61 2.18
N LYS A 146 22.46 -20.41 3.21
CA LYS A 146 21.78 -21.69 3.05
C LYS A 146 20.46 -21.76 3.83
N LYS A 147 19.40 -22.08 3.08
CA LYS A 147 18.06 -22.36 3.61
C LYS A 147 17.91 -23.86 3.83
N VAL A 148 17.65 -24.28 5.07
CA VAL A 148 17.48 -25.70 5.43
C VAL A 148 16.15 -25.90 6.16
N PRO A 149 15.24 -26.75 5.66
CA PRO A 149 15.25 -27.41 4.35
C PRO A 149 15.03 -26.40 3.21
N ASP A 150 15.56 -26.70 2.02
CA ASP A 150 15.37 -25.89 0.81
C ASP A 150 14.00 -26.17 0.18
N ASP A 151 12.97 -25.91 0.97
CA ASP A 151 11.57 -26.03 0.56
C ASP A 151 11.05 -24.63 0.18
N VAL A 152 10.33 -24.55 -0.93
CA VAL A 152 9.77 -23.28 -1.43
C VAL A 152 8.66 -22.78 -0.52
N GLU A 153 7.91 -23.68 0.13
CA GLU A 153 6.78 -23.32 1.00
C GLU A 153 7.21 -22.81 2.38
N LYS A 154 8.37 -23.27 2.89
CA LYS A 154 8.88 -22.85 4.19
C LYS A 154 9.58 -21.50 4.09
N VAL A 155 9.39 -20.66 5.10
CA VAL A 155 9.96 -19.30 5.13
C VAL A 155 11.01 -19.15 6.21
N CYS A 156 11.96 -18.26 5.98
CA CYS A 156 12.95 -17.86 6.97
C CYS A 156 12.32 -16.93 8.01
N ARG A 157 12.72 -17.09 9.27
CA ARG A 157 12.39 -16.12 10.32
C ARG A 157 13.35 -14.96 10.26
N PHE A 158 12.82 -13.76 10.37
CA PHE A 158 13.63 -12.56 10.51
C PHE A 158 13.68 -12.17 11.99
N SER A 159 14.85 -12.25 12.62
CA SER A 159 15.00 -11.79 14.01
C SER A 159 15.08 -10.27 14.06
N LEU A 160 14.38 -9.66 15.02
CA LEU A 160 14.46 -8.22 15.26
C LEU A 160 15.82 -7.80 15.83
N ASP A 161 16.60 -8.74 16.36
CA ASP A 161 17.97 -8.47 16.86
C ASP A 161 18.91 -7.98 15.75
N ASN A 162 18.62 -8.33 14.49
CA ASN A 162 19.39 -7.88 13.33
C ASN A 162 19.31 -6.35 13.11
N LEU A 163 18.34 -5.67 13.73
CA LEU A 163 18.19 -4.22 13.69
C LEU A 163 19.17 -3.49 14.64
N GLY A 164 19.97 -4.23 15.42
CA GLY A 164 21.04 -3.69 16.26
C GLY A 164 20.54 -2.69 17.30
N PRO A 165 21.05 -1.44 17.33
CA PRO A 165 20.68 -0.44 18.34
C PRO A 165 19.26 0.11 18.19
N CYS A 166 18.60 -0.16 17.06
CA CYS A 166 17.25 0.28 16.74
C CYS A 166 16.18 -0.64 17.36
N SER A 167 16.24 -0.80 18.68
CA SER A 167 15.33 -1.64 19.46
C SER A 167 14.20 -0.84 20.11
N ARG A 168 13.17 -1.57 20.56
CA ARG A 168 12.05 -0.99 21.35
C ARG A 168 12.51 -0.35 22.65
N SER A 169 13.48 -0.96 23.34
CA SER A 169 14.00 -0.45 24.63
C SER A 169 14.59 0.95 24.51
N ASN A 170 15.21 1.23 23.36
CA ASN A 170 15.87 2.51 23.09
C ASN A 170 14.93 3.52 22.40
N HIS A 171 13.63 3.21 22.27
CA HIS A 171 12.68 4.01 21.49
C HIS A 171 13.24 4.40 20.12
N TYR A 172 13.92 3.46 19.45
CA TYR A 172 14.51 3.65 18.12
C TYR A 172 15.45 4.89 18.02
N GLY A 173 16.07 5.31 19.11
CA GLY A 173 17.03 6.42 19.13
C GLY A 173 16.43 7.83 19.05
N TYR A 174 15.10 7.96 19.02
CA TYR A 174 14.41 9.26 19.00
C TYR A 174 14.76 10.16 20.21
N PRO A 175 14.79 9.67 21.46
CA PRO A 175 15.14 10.50 22.61
C PRO A 175 16.59 11.03 22.58
N ALA A 176 17.48 10.38 21.84
CA ALA A 176 18.86 10.81 21.68
C ALA A 176 19.04 11.86 20.56
N GLY A 177 18.04 12.04 19.69
CA GLY A 177 18.18 12.80 18.44
C GLY A 177 18.90 12.02 17.34
N THR A 178 19.00 10.69 17.48
CA THR A 178 19.57 9.80 16.46
C THR A 178 18.48 8.83 15.98
N PRO A 179 17.52 9.30 15.17
CA PRO A 179 16.34 8.52 14.83
C PRO A 179 16.71 7.32 13.97
N CYS A 180 16.08 6.18 14.25
CA CYS A 180 16.13 5.01 13.40
C CYS A 180 14.91 4.94 12.48
N ILE A 181 15.16 4.70 11.20
CA ILE A 181 14.15 4.52 10.16
C ILE A 181 14.31 3.12 9.59
N LEU A 182 13.22 2.37 9.49
CA LEU A 182 13.23 1.02 8.93
C LEU A 182 12.94 1.06 7.44
N LEU A 183 13.77 0.41 6.66
CA LEU A 183 13.54 0.16 5.25
C LEU A 183 13.03 -1.25 5.01
N LYS A 184 12.13 -1.37 4.04
CA LYS A 184 11.49 -2.60 3.63
C LYS A 184 11.37 -2.62 2.12
N ILE A 185 11.70 -3.75 1.50
CA ILE A 185 11.47 -3.96 0.07
C ILE A 185 10.02 -4.44 -0.19
N ASN A 186 9.40 -3.97 -1.27
CA ASN A 186 8.03 -4.38 -1.60
C ASN A 186 7.98 -5.85 -2.04
N LYS A 187 6.99 -6.58 -1.56
CA LYS A 187 6.80 -8.00 -1.87
C LYS A 187 6.36 -8.15 -3.33
N VAL A 188 7.22 -8.70 -4.18
CA VAL A 188 6.91 -9.05 -5.58
C VAL A 188 6.94 -10.56 -5.74
N TYR A 189 5.85 -11.12 -6.28
CA TYR A 189 5.71 -12.57 -6.44
C TYR A 189 6.79 -13.13 -7.40
N GLY A 190 7.53 -14.14 -6.96
CA GLY A 190 8.58 -14.82 -7.73
C GLY A 190 9.84 -13.99 -7.94
N TRP A 191 9.98 -12.84 -7.29
CA TRP A 191 11.17 -12.01 -7.42
C TRP A 191 12.35 -12.58 -6.64
N LEU A 192 13.49 -12.68 -7.31
CA LEU A 192 14.79 -13.03 -6.75
C LEU A 192 15.79 -11.95 -7.20
N PRO A 193 16.61 -11.37 -6.31
CA PRO A 193 17.54 -10.32 -6.70
C PRO A 193 18.59 -10.84 -7.70
N ASP A 194 18.66 -10.22 -8.88
CA ASP A 194 19.69 -10.48 -9.88
C ASP A 194 20.92 -9.63 -9.57
N ILE A 195 21.87 -10.24 -8.85
CA ILE A 195 23.08 -9.58 -8.33
C ILE A 195 24.02 -9.26 -9.49
N GLU A 196 24.31 -7.98 -9.67
CA GLU A 196 25.18 -7.48 -10.74
C GLU A 196 26.65 -7.88 -10.50
N ASN A 197 27.19 -7.53 -9.33
CA ASN A 197 28.57 -7.77 -8.95
C ASN A 197 28.64 -8.68 -7.72
N LYS A 198 28.73 -9.99 -7.94
CA LYS A 198 28.88 -10.97 -6.84
C LYS A 198 30.17 -10.78 -6.04
N SER A 199 31.23 -10.26 -6.66
CA SER A 199 32.49 -9.92 -5.98
C SER A 199 32.34 -8.79 -4.96
N LEU A 200 31.31 -7.94 -5.12
CA LEU A 200 31.02 -6.83 -4.20
C LEU A 200 30.24 -7.33 -2.98
N ALA A 201 29.12 -8.02 -3.25
CA ALA A 201 28.28 -8.65 -2.24
C ALA A 201 27.35 -9.66 -2.93
N ASN A 202 26.99 -10.74 -2.23
CA ASN A 202 26.00 -11.74 -2.68
C ASN A 202 24.54 -11.32 -2.39
N HIS A 203 24.35 -10.09 -1.92
CA HIS A 203 23.08 -9.57 -1.42
C HIS A 203 22.69 -8.27 -2.10
N ALA A 204 21.39 -7.96 -2.08
CA ALA A 204 20.88 -6.68 -2.53
C ALA A 204 21.32 -5.58 -1.56
N LEU A 205 22.04 -4.57 -2.03
CA LEU A 205 22.58 -3.50 -1.20
C LEU A 205 21.62 -2.32 -1.16
N VAL A 206 21.70 -1.53 -0.08
CA VAL A 206 20.95 -0.29 0.08
C VAL A 206 21.88 0.82 0.50
N ALA A 207 21.72 1.98 -0.14
CA ALA A 207 22.43 3.20 0.22
C ALA A 207 21.47 4.38 0.22
N CYS A 208 21.57 5.21 1.26
CA CYS A 208 20.88 6.48 1.37
C CYS A 208 21.85 7.64 1.25
N THR A 209 21.38 8.74 0.68
CA THR A 209 22.11 9.97 0.46
C THR A 209 21.15 11.15 0.57
N GLY A 210 21.67 12.34 0.85
CA GLY A 210 20.90 13.58 0.70
C GLY A 210 20.55 13.81 -0.77
N GLN A 211 19.38 14.39 -1.03
CA GLN A 211 18.91 14.75 -2.38
C GLN A 211 19.71 15.91 -2.96
N ASN A 212 19.97 16.95 -2.16
CA ASN A 212 20.78 18.10 -2.54
C ASN A 212 22.15 18.09 -1.83
N PRO A 213 23.16 18.84 -2.31
CA PRO A 213 24.46 18.95 -1.64
C PRO A 213 24.36 19.41 -0.18
N ALA A 214 23.44 20.34 0.12
CA ALA A 214 23.19 20.80 1.49
C ALA A 214 22.62 19.67 2.37
N ASP A 215 21.75 18.82 1.82
CA ASP A 215 21.18 17.67 2.56
C ASP A 215 22.27 16.64 2.87
N ILE A 216 23.23 16.44 1.97
CA ILE A 216 24.35 15.51 2.18
C ILE A 216 25.19 15.94 3.38
N GLU A 217 25.46 17.24 3.52
CA GLU A 217 26.22 17.80 4.64
C GLU A 217 25.41 17.78 5.95
N ASN A 218 24.10 18.07 5.87
CA ASN A 218 23.22 18.17 7.03
C ASN A 218 22.73 16.81 7.57
N MET A 219 22.73 15.75 6.76
CA MET A 219 22.24 14.41 7.15
C MET A 219 23.07 13.74 8.25
N GLY A 220 24.35 14.12 8.39
CA GLY A 220 25.27 13.49 9.32
C GLY A 220 25.72 12.11 8.87
N THR A 221 26.22 11.30 9.81
CA THR A 221 26.73 9.95 9.50
C THR A 221 25.59 8.94 9.52
N VAL A 222 25.51 8.10 8.49
CA VAL A 222 24.44 7.10 8.34
C VAL A 222 24.98 5.71 8.66
N GLU A 223 24.40 5.06 9.66
CA GLU A 223 24.70 3.68 10.04
C GLU A 223 23.57 2.74 9.61
N TYR A 224 23.92 1.57 9.10
CA TYR A 224 22.96 0.56 8.63
C TYR A 224 22.98 -0.68 9.53
N TYR A 225 21.84 -1.34 9.69
CA TYR A 225 21.70 -2.59 10.43
C TYR A 225 20.68 -3.52 9.74
N PRO A 226 21.08 -4.71 9.28
CA PRO A 226 22.46 -5.20 9.19
C PRO A 226 23.27 -4.44 8.14
N ASN A 227 24.61 -4.44 8.28
CA ASN A 227 25.50 -3.76 7.34
C ASN A 227 26.56 -4.68 6.73
N VAL A 228 27.08 -4.25 5.59
CA VAL A 228 28.23 -4.83 4.91
C VAL A 228 29.12 -3.70 4.40
N THR A 229 30.41 -3.79 4.67
CA THR A 229 31.39 -2.82 4.18
C THR A 229 32.02 -3.36 2.91
N ALA A 230 31.85 -2.64 1.80
CA ALA A 230 32.40 -2.99 0.51
C ALA A 230 33.14 -1.80 -0.10
N HIS A 231 34.40 -1.99 -0.52
CA HIS A 231 35.31 -0.94 -1.01
C HIS A 231 35.39 0.30 -0.11
N GLY A 232 35.48 0.09 1.21
CA GLY A 232 35.60 1.19 2.19
C GLY A 232 34.32 1.98 2.44
N LYS A 233 33.18 1.59 1.83
CA LYS A 233 31.87 2.19 2.09
C LYS A 233 30.93 1.16 2.73
N THR A 234 30.20 1.60 3.74
CA THR A 234 29.21 0.77 4.44
C THR A 234 27.85 0.88 3.78
N TYR A 235 27.23 -0.27 3.53
CA TYR A 235 25.91 -0.41 2.94
C TYR A 235 25.00 -1.22 3.87
N GLY A 236 23.70 -0.94 3.83
CA GLY A 236 22.72 -1.91 4.31
C GLY A 236 22.55 -3.03 3.30
N TYR A 237 22.12 -4.22 3.72
CA TYR A 237 21.81 -5.30 2.79
C TYR A 237 20.52 -6.03 3.13
N PHE A 238 19.79 -6.44 2.09
CA PHE A 238 18.73 -7.42 2.19
C PHE A 238 19.29 -8.78 1.80
N ASP A 239 19.31 -9.70 2.75
CA ASP A 239 19.78 -11.06 2.50
C ASP A 239 18.88 -11.77 1.48
N SER A 240 19.53 -12.32 0.45
CA SER A 240 18.90 -13.02 -0.66
C SER A 240 18.17 -14.29 -0.21
N ILE A 241 18.51 -14.87 0.95
CA ILE A 241 17.89 -16.08 1.50
C ILE A 241 16.39 -15.93 1.79
N TYR A 242 15.92 -14.69 2.02
CA TYR A 242 14.51 -14.41 2.25
C TYR A 242 13.69 -14.34 0.96
N PHE A 243 14.30 -14.52 -0.21
CA PHE A 243 13.62 -14.51 -1.50
C PHE A 243 13.70 -15.90 -2.15
N PRO A 244 12.73 -16.31 -2.99
CA PRO A 244 11.60 -15.52 -3.50
C PRO A 244 10.34 -15.58 -2.62
N TYR A 245 9.50 -14.56 -2.76
CA TYR A 245 8.14 -14.56 -2.22
C TYR A 245 7.18 -15.24 -3.20
N VAL A 246 6.52 -16.32 -2.79
CA VAL A 246 5.51 -17.03 -3.60
C VAL A 246 4.17 -17.16 -2.89
N GLY A 247 3.86 -16.25 -1.96
CA GLY A 247 2.62 -16.31 -1.18
C GLY A 247 2.68 -17.24 0.03
N GLN A 248 3.88 -17.62 0.48
CA GLN A 248 4.03 -18.52 1.61
C GLN A 248 3.42 -17.95 2.90
N ALA A 249 2.74 -18.80 3.68
CA ALA A 249 2.16 -18.40 4.95
C ALA A 249 3.24 -18.04 5.97
N GLY A 250 3.10 -16.88 6.62
CA GLY A 250 4.08 -16.41 7.60
C GLY A 250 5.34 -15.78 6.99
N TYR A 251 5.34 -15.48 5.68
CA TYR A 251 6.45 -14.79 5.04
C TYR A 251 6.65 -13.36 5.58
N LEU A 252 7.83 -13.12 6.16
CA LEU A 252 8.30 -11.82 6.60
C LEU A 252 9.30 -11.26 5.60
N THR A 253 9.11 -9.99 5.23
CA THR A 253 10.10 -9.28 4.39
C THR A 253 11.30 -8.91 5.26
N PRO A 254 12.55 -9.11 4.80
CA PRO A 254 13.72 -8.66 5.55
C PRO A 254 13.70 -7.13 5.70
N LEU A 255 14.20 -6.65 6.83
CA LEU A 255 14.25 -5.23 7.18
C LEU A 255 15.70 -4.76 7.28
N VAL A 256 15.92 -3.49 6.97
CA VAL A 256 17.18 -2.79 7.22
C VAL A 256 16.87 -1.55 8.02
N ALA A 257 17.39 -1.41 9.22
CA ALA A 257 17.34 -0.17 9.98
C ALA A 257 18.45 0.77 9.55
N ILE A 258 18.11 2.04 9.45
CA ILE A 258 19.05 3.13 9.21
C ILE A 258 19.00 4.04 10.42
N LYS A 259 20.16 4.30 10.99
CA LYS A 259 20.32 5.25 12.09
C LYS A 259 21.08 6.47 11.61
N PHE A 260 20.49 7.65 11.82
CA PHE A 260 21.14 8.92 11.54
C PHE A 260 21.90 9.40 12.78
N VAL A 261 23.22 9.49 12.68
CA VAL A 261 24.10 9.93 13.77
C VAL A 261 24.41 11.41 13.57
N ASN A 262 23.96 12.22 14.52
CA ASN A 262 24.12 13.68 14.54
C ASN A 262 23.58 14.39 13.27
N PRO A 263 22.30 14.23 12.91
CA PRO A 263 21.69 15.08 11.89
C PRO A 263 21.68 16.55 12.35
N ALA A 264 21.80 17.48 11.42
CA ALA A 264 21.74 18.91 11.70
C ALA A 264 20.35 19.28 12.28
N PRO A 265 20.29 19.92 13.45
CA PRO A 265 19.01 20.26 14.08
C PRO A 265 18.36 21.47 13.39
N HIS A 266 17.03 21.58 13.49
CA HIS A 266 16.20 22.67 12.95
C HIS A 266 16.25 22.84 11.42
N VAL A 267 16.75 21.84 10.68
CA VAL A 267 16.81 21.84 9.22
C VAL A 267 15.99 20.67 8.67
N ALA A 268 15.23 20.91 7.61
CA ALA A 268 14.55 19.85 6.86
C ALA A 268 15.54 19.22 5.87
N ILE A 269 15.86 17.95 6.07
CA ILE A 269 16.86 17.21 5.29
C ILE A 269 16.12 16.25 4.38
N LEU A 270 16.31 16.39 3.07
CA LEU A 270 15.73 15.48 2.07
C LEU A 270 16.64 14.29 1.84
N ILE A 271 16.18 13.09 2.17
CA ILE A 271 16.95 11.85 2.13
C ILE A 271 16.36 10.92 1.08
N GLU A 272 17.22 10.41 0.20
CA GLU A 272 16.88 9.45 -0.84
C GLU A 272 17.63 8.13 -0.64
N CYS A 273 16.87 7.05 -0.53
CA CYS A 273 17.38 5.69 -0.39
C CYS A 273 17.15 4.88 -1.68
N LYS A 274 18.18 4.17 -2.14
CA LYS A 274 18.10 3.31 -3.33
C LYS A 274 18.71 1.94 -3.12
N ILE A 275 18.16 0.98 -3.85
CA ILE A 275 18.72 -0.36 -3.98
C ILE A 275 19.91 -0.30 -4.96
N ARG A 276 20.99 -1.00 -4.64
CA ARG A 276 22.23 -1.09 -5.39
C ARG A 276 22.61 -2.56 -5.57
N ASN A 277 23.48 -2.82 -6.55
CA ASN A 277 24.00 -4.17 -6.85
C ASN A 277 22.92 -5.15 -7.34
N VAL A 278 21.81 -4.64 -7.90
CA VAL A 278 20.68 -5.45 -8.40
C VAL A 278 20.18 -4.90 -9.72
N LYS A 279 20.14 -5.75 -10.77
CA LYS A 279 19.68 -5.35 -12.12
C LYS A 279 18.16 -5.24 -12.22
N ASN A 280 17.44 -6.14 -11.55
CA ASN A 280 15.98 -6.23 -11.54
C ASN A 280 15.38 -5.49 -10.34
N SER A 281 15.75 -4.23 -10.14
CA SER A 281 15.22 -3.38 -9.08
C SER A 281 14.65 -2.10 -9.65
N TYR A 282 13.66 -1.52 -8.96
CA TYR A 282 13.09 -0.25 -9.39
C TYR A 282 14.15 0.85 -9.22
N THR A 283 14.39 1.62 -10.28
CA THR A 283 15.50 2.59 -10.31
C THR A 283 15.20 3.87 -9.53
N ILE A 284 13.92 4.14 -9.25
CA ILE A 284 13.47 5.34 -8.54
C ILE A 284 13.76 5.18 -7.03
N PRO A 285 14.52 6.12 -6.42
CA PRO A 285 14.78 6.10 -4.99
C PRO A 285 13.50 6.37 -4.19
N VAL A 286 13.46 5.87 -2.95
CA VAL A 286 12.45 6.30 -1.98
C VAL A 286 12.97 7.52 -1.24
N GLY A 287 12.22 8.61 -1.31
CA GLY A 287 12.54 9.88 -0.67
C GLY A 287 11.69 10.12 0.58
N PHE A 288 12.30 10.63 1.64
CA PHE A 288 11.61 11.15 2.82
C PHE A 288 12.35 12.35 3.41
N GLU A 289 11.62 13.18 4.15
CA GLU A 289 12.15 14.39 4.78
C GLU A 289 12.34 14.13 6.27
N LEU A 290 13.49 14.50 6.81
CA LEU A 290 13.82 14.40 8.23
C LEU A 290 14.06 15.78 8.82
N MET A 291 13.36 16.12 9.89
CA MET A 291 13.56 17.35 10.65
C MET A 291 13.61 17.03 12.14
N VAL A 292 14.74 17.32 12.78
CA VAL A 292 14.96 17.13 14.22
C VAL A 292 15.05 18.50 14.87
N ASP A 293 14.08 18.84 15.74
CA ASP A 293 14.10 20.07 16.54
C ASP A 293 14.86 19.85 17.87
#